data_AF-A3XIZ8-F1
#
_entry.id   AF-A3XIZ8-F1
#
_cell.length_a   1.000
_cell.length_b   1.000
_cell.length_c   1.000
_cell.angle_alpha   90.00
_cell.angle_beta   90.00
_cell.angle_gamma   90.00
#
_symmetry.space_group_name_H-M   'P 1'
#
loop_
_entity.id
_entity.type
_entity.pdbx_description
1 polymer ?
#
loop_
_entity_poly.entity_id
_entity_poly.type
_entity_poly.pdbx_seq_one_letter_code
_entity_poly.pdbx_strand_id
1 'polypeptide(L)'
;MDFPINKIRDGQKSLAPHINFDGKYHFFYDESNNPRKLYTKETDFNSSITGSFVLGGIVDAGNVFNFKELKDSLQLQKNVKEIKFKHLASGDFISCLNSQKINTYLQFIDNEDILVHLSSINLLYYSIVDIVDSALMNRKELLDRGPHFIAELKDVMHQVLREHLDETRALFFDFKYPNISEEDIPEFIIKIIAITSYDNENVKNQKSLKILKEILDFSGMERKMPFLGGEKDNMLIEEFYQFYIKQIYMFKNSTHTFDNEDAIQKIIGRFNLIDGKRTLNNYVFKDSKSEIMIQFSDIIVGLTSKYHSFINNHPEKLIISEFEKLNDLQKSNLQLYVKIISKSDNHNPGFFHQITGTTEQSRMHTLNTLIEQE
;
A
#
# COMPACT_ATOMS: atom_id res chain seq x y z
N MET A 1 3.59 -22.31 -14.14
CA MET A 1 2.22 -22.50 -13.64
C MET A 1 1.33 -21.57 -14.44
N ASP A 2 0.32 -22.11 -15.11
CA ASP A 2 -0.60 -21.26 -15.87
C ASP A 2 -1.51 -20.49 -14.91
N PHE A 3 -1.60 -19.18 -15.14
CA PHE A 3 -2.41 -18.25 -14.37
C PHE A 3 -3.41 -17.57 -15.32
N PRO A 4 -4.62 -18.12 -15.49
CA PRO A 4 -5.63 -17.54 -16.36
C PRO A 4 -6.12 -16.19 -15.81
N ILE A 5 -5.92 -15.12 -16.57
CA ILE A 5 -6.22 -13.76 -16.07
C ILE A 5 -7.64 -13.28 -16.41
N ASN A 6 -8.30 -13.86 -17.41
CA ASN A 6 -9.54 -13.32 -17.96
C ASN A 6 -10.64 -13.17 -16.90
N LYS A 7 -10.95 -14.24 -16.16
CA LYS A 7 -12.03 -14.22 -15.15
C LYS A 7 -11.76 -13.21 -14.03
N ILE A 8 -10.52 -13.15 -13.55
CA ILE A 8 -10.12 -12.22 -12.48
C ILE A 8 -10.22 -10.78 -12.99
N ARG A 9 -9.66 -10.50 -14.16
CA ARG A 9 -9.69 -9.18 -14.78
C ARG A 9 -11.12 -8.72 -15.08
N ASP A 10 -11.95 -9.59 -15.66
CA ASP A 10 -13.35 -9.27 -15.99
C ASP A 10 -14.17 -8.98 -14.72
N GLY A 11 -13.93 -9.75 -13.65
CA GLY A 11 -14.50 -9.48 -12.33
C GLY A 11 -14.11 -8.10 -11.79
N GLN A 12 -12.83 -7.77 -11.80
CA GLN A 12 -12.35 -6.45 -11.35
C GLN A 12 -12.90 -5.30 -12.21
N LYS A 13 -12.95 -5.47 -13.54
CA LYS A 13 -13.55 -4.48 -14.45
C LYS A 13 -15.03 -4.25 -14.16
N SER A 14 -15.77 -5.31 -13.80
CA SER A 14 -17.20 -5.18 -13.49
C SER A 14 -17.47 -4.38 -12.21
N LEU A 15 -16.53 -4.42 -11.25
CA LEU A 15 -16.60 -3.66 -10.00
C LEU A 15 -16.20 -2.18 -10.17
N ALA A 16 -15.45 -1.85 -11.22
CA ALA A 16 -14.98 -0.50 -11.50
C ALA A 16 -15.13 -0.14 -12.99
N PRO A 17 -16.38 -0.04 -13.52
CA PRO A 17 -16.62 0.16 -14.94
C PRO A 17 -16.19 1.54 -15.45
N HIS A 18 -15.95 2.51 -14.56
CA HIS A 18 -15.45 3.84 -14.88
C HIS A 18 -13.93 3.87 -15.15
N ILE A 19 -13.21 2.80 -14.82
CA ILE A 19 -11.76 2.72 -15.00
C ILE A 19 -11.40 2.18 -16.39
N ASN A 20 -10.52 2.88 -17.11
CA ASN A 20 -10.06 2.46 -18.42
C ASN A 20 -8.84 1.50 -18.32
N PHE A 21 -9.11 0.24 -18.02
CA PHE A 21 -8.08 -0.82 -18.00
C PHE A 21 -7.60 -1.28 -19.38
N ASP A 22 -8.21 -0.81 -20.46
CA ASP A 22 -7.83 -1.15 -21.84
C ASP A 22 -6.96 -0.08 -22.50
N GLY A 23 -6.70 1.04 -21.80
CA GLY A 23 -5.79 2.09 -22.23
C GLY A 23 -4.38 1.56 -22.50
N LYS A 24 -3.65 2.25 -23.37
CA LYS A 24 -2.28 1.90 -23.77
C LYS A 24 -1.31 2.88 -23.15
N TYR A 25 -0.51 2.38 -22.23
CA TYR A 25 0.46 3.15 -21.49
C TYR A 25 1.78 2.38 -21.42
N HIS A 26 2.85 3.07 -21.01
CA HIS A 26 4.06 2.43 -20.56
C HIS A 26 4.32 2.80 -19.09
N PHE A 27 4.13 1.84 -18.21
CA PHE A 27 4.34 1.98 -16.78
C PHE A 27 5.79 1.69 -16.40
N PHE A 28 6.37 2.54 -15.56
CA PHE A 28 7.68 2.34 -14.96
C PHE A 28 7.54 2.19 -13.45
N TYR A 29 8.29 1.26 -12.87
CA TYR A 29 8.14 0.86 -11.48
C TYR A 29 9.47 0.95 -10.73
N ASP A 30 9.41 1.49 -9.53
CA ASP A 30 10.33 1.18 -8.44
C ASP A 30 9.49 0.78 -7.21
N GLU A 31 10.14 0.22 -6.19
CA GLU A 31 9.52 -0.09 -4.91
C GLU A 31 10.15 0.69 -3.77
N SER A 32 9.33 1.02 -2.78
CA SER A 32 9.81 1.55 -1.51
C SER A 32 10.78 0.57 -0.85
N ASN A 33 11.75 1.08 -0.07
CA ASN A 33 12.74 0.30 0.68
C ASN A 33 12.13 -0.49 1.87
N ASN A 34 11.12 -1.28 1.61
CA ASN A 34 10.34 -2.03 2.57
C ASN A 34 10.84 -3.47 2.72
N PRO A 35 10.41 -4.19 3.78
CA PRO A 35 10.79 -5.58 3.93
C PRO A 35 10.34 -6.42 2.73
N ARG A 36 11.22 -7.26 2.18
CA ARG A 36 10.83 -8.29 1.20
C ARG A 36 9.84 -9.31 1.77
N LYS A 37 9.89 -9.50 3.08
CA LYS A 37 9.02 -10.38 3.87
C LYS A 37 8.73 -9.74 5.22
N LEU A 38 7.50 -9.82 5.71
CA LEU A 38 7.12 -9.36 7.03
C LEU A 38 6.91 -10.58 7.95
N TYR A 39 7.59 -10.60 9.09
CA TYR A 39 7.47 -11.68 10.06
C TYR A 39 7.66 -11.19 11.50
N THR A 40 7.01 -11.91 12.41
CA THR A 40 7.04 -11.64 13.85
C THR A 40 8.23 -12.35 14.50
N LYS A 41 8.90 -11.68 15.43
CA LYS A 41 9.91 -12.27 16.34
C LYS A 41 9.43 -12.15 17.79
N GLU A 42 10.11 -12.86 18.68
CA GLU A 42 9.80 -12.87 20.11
C GLU A 42 9.85 -11.48 20.77
N THR A 43 10.68 -10.58 20.27
CA THR A 43 10.88 -9.25 20.86
C THR A 43 10.40 -8.09 19.98
N ASP A 44 10.24 -8.31 18.67
CA ASP A 44 9.88 -7.25 17.70
C ASP A 44 9.37 -7.85 16.37
N PHE A 45 8.92 -7.03 15.44
CA PHE A 45 8.81 -7.37 14.03
C PHE A 45 10.16 -7.22 13.32
N ASN A 46 10.31 -7.79 12.13
CA ASN A 46 11.55 -7.62 11.36
C ASN A 46 11.72 -6.24 10.70
N SER A 47 10.65 -5.44 10.69
CA SER A 47 10.57 -4.10 10.11
C SER A 47 9.39 -3.36 10.74
N SER A 48 9.30 -2.04 10.55
CA SER A 48 8.16 -1.26 11.03
C SER A 48 6.85 -1.73 10.40
N ILE A 49 6.02 -2.42 11.19
CA ILE A 49 4.73 -2.96 10.77
C ILE A 49 3.67 -1.88 10.54
N THR A 50 3.85 -0.68 11.09
CA THR A 50 2.96 0.47 10.85
C THR A 50 3.30 1.22 9.55
N GLY A 51 4.33 0.77 8.81
CA GLY A 51 4.67 1.28 7.50
C GLY A 51 3.74 0.78 6.39
N SER A 52 4.02 1.21 5.16
CA SER A 52 3.33 0.74 3.96
C SER A 52 4.33 0.33 2.88
N PHE A 53 4.10 -0.81 2.24
CA PHE A 53 4.75 -1.19 0.99
C PHE A 53 4.16 -0.38 -0.17
N VAL A 54 5.00 0.30 -0.95
CA VAL A 54 4.60 1.10 -2.11
C VAL A 54 5.34 0.57 -3.34
N LEU A 55 4.58 0.23 -4.38
CA LEU A 55 5.05 -0.13 -5.70
C LEU A 55 4.42 0.84 -6.70
N GLY A 56 5.22 1.49 -7.54
CA GLY A 56 4.66 2.47 -8.47
C GLY A 56 5.72 3.27 -9.20
N GLY A 57 5.32 4.39 -9.78
CA GLY A 57 6.24 5.24 -10.50
C GLY A 57 5.58 6.11 -11.55
N ILE A 58 6.30 6.28 -12.66
CA ILE A 58 5.90 7.13 -13.77
C ILE A 58 5.10 6.35 -14.82
N VAL A 59 4.11 7.01 -15.43
CA VAL A 59 3.38 6.52 -16.60
C VAL A 59 3.74 7.38 -17.81
N ASP A 60 4.23 6.75 -18.87
CA ASP A 60 4.35 7.35 -20.19
C ASP A 60 3.10 7.03 -21.02
N ALA A 61 2.41 8.10 -21.45
CA ALA A 61 1.20 8.05 -22.28
C ALA A 61 1.45 8.48 -23.73
N GLY A 62 2.72 8.48 -24.20
CA GLY A 62 3.14 8.92 -25.53
C GLY A 62 3.76 10.33 -25.54
N ASN A 63 4.18 10.84 -24.39
CA ASN A 63 4.75 12.17 -24.25
C ASN A 63 6.29 12.10 -24.35
N VAL A 64 6.90 13.15 -24.90
CA VAL A 64 8.37 13.28 -24.96
C VAL A 64 8.82 14.21 -23.84
N PHE A 65 9.62 13.70 -22.91
CA PHE A 65 10.04 14.43 -21.73
C PHE A 65 11.52 14.85 -21.82
N ASN A 66 11.82 16.10 -21.45
CA ASN A 66 13.21 16.58 -21.41
C ASN A 66 13.89 16.29 -20.05
N PHE A 67 14.22 15.03 -19.79
CA PHE A 67 14.84 14.63 -18.52
C PHE A 67 16.23 15.26 -18.28
N LYS A 68 16.92 15.71 -19.32
CA LYS A 68 18.24 16.33 -19.19
C LYS A 68 18.15 17.64 -18.41
N GLU A 69 17.15 18.45 -18.72
CA GLU A 69 16.92 19.73 -18.05
C GLU A 69 16.64 19.57 -16.56
N LEU A 70 15.85 18.55 -16.18
CA LEU A 70 15.63 18.24 -14.77
C LEU A 70 16.93 17.80 -14.09
N LYS A 71 17.73 16.93 -14.71
CA LYS A 71 19.01 16.48 -14.13
C LYS A 71 19.93 17.65 -13.82
N ASP A 72 20.04 18.59 -14.75
CA ASP A 72 20.86 19.80 -14.59
C ASP A 72 20.28 20.70 -13.47
N SER A 73 18.96 20.81 -13.38
CA SER A 73 18.26 21.62 -12.37
C SER A 73 18.34 21.06 -10.95
N LEU A 74 18.47 19.74 -10.78
CA LEU A 74 18.58 19.10 -9.45
C LEU A 74 19.92 19.39 -8.75
N GLN A 75 20.91 19.95 -9.46
CA GLN A 75 22.23 20.32 -8.93
C GLN A 75 22.87 19.20 -8.07
N LEU A 76 22.81 17.96 -8.56
CA LEU A 76 23.36 16.80 -7.85
C LEU A 76 24.91 16.83 -7.88
N GLN A 77 25.53 16.13 -6.92
CA GLN A 77 26.98 15.98 -6.90
C GLN A 77 27.46 15.28 -8.18
N LYS A 78 28.61 15.68 -8.73
CA LYS A 78 29.13 15.20 -10.03
C LYS A 78 29.36 13.69 -10.12
N ASN A 79 29.49 13.01 -8.98
CA ASN A 79 29.69 11.56 -8.87
C ASN A 79 28.39 10.75 -8.87
N VAL A 80 27.22 11.42 -8.82
CA VAL A 80 25.91 10.74 -8.86
C VAL A 80 25.65 10.24 -10.28
N LYS A 81 25.85 8.93 -10.48
CA LYS A 81 25.58 8.24 -11.76
C LYS A 81 24.11 7.85 -11.93
N GLU A 82 23.38 7.78 -10.82
CA GLU A 82 22.01 7.29 -10.73
C GLU A 82 21.26 8.15 -9.72
N ILE A 83 20.11 8.69 -10.13
CA ILE A 83 19.27 9.51 -9.27
C ILE A 83 18.39 8.58 -8.43
N LYS A 84 18.36 8.84 -7.13
CA LYS A 84 17.55 8.12 -6.15
C LYS A 84 16.97 9.14 -5.17
N PHE A 85 15.82 8.85 -4.59
CA PHE A 85 15.09 9.65 -3.61
C PHE A 85 15.99 10.19 -2.50
N LYS A 86 16.88 9.34 -1.97
CA LYS A 86 17.85 9.70 -0.93
C LYS A 86 18.80 10.85 -1.30
N HIS A 87 18.98 11.14 -2.59
CA HIS A 87 19.80 12.27 -3.06
C HIS A 87 19.02 13.61 -3.04
N LEU A 88 17.69 13.53 -3.01
CA LEU A 88 16.78 14.67 -3.02
C LEU A 88 16.28 15.00 -1.61
N ALA A 89 15.96 14.00 -0.80
CA ALA A 89 15.43 14.21 0.55
C ALA A 89 15.76 13.06 1.50
N SER A 90 15.66 13.34 2.80
CA SER A 90 15.85 12.38 3.89
C SER A 90 15.01 12.79 5.10
N GLY A 91 14.78 11.86 6.02
CA GLY A 91 13.99 12.10 7.24
C GLY A 91 12.56 11.59 7.14
N ASP A 92 11.69 12.20 7.93
CA ASP A 92 10.23 12.00 7.88
C ASP A 92 9.60 12.79 6.71
N PHE A 93 8.28 12.65 6.55
CA PHE A 93 7.55 13.29 5.46
C PHE A 93 7.68 14.82 5.48
N ILE A 94 7.51 15.43 6.65
CA ILE A 94 7.56 16.89 6.84
C ILE A 94 8.95 17.43 6.50
N SER A 95 10.01 16.71 6.90
CA SER A 95 11.39 17.02 6.54
C SER A 95 11.62 16.91 5.04
N CYS A 96 11.05 15.89 4.39
CA CYS A 96 11.16 15.71 2.93
C CYS A 96 10.46 16.84 2.16
N LEU A 97 9.32 17.33 2.65
CA LEU A 97 8.62 18.49 2.08
C LEU A 97 9.45 19.77 2.16
N ASN A 98 10.47 19.86 3.02
CA ASN A 98 11.33 21.04 3.09
C ASN A 98 12.49 21.01 2.07
N SER A 99 12.52 20.03 1.15
CA SER A 99 13.57 19.92 0.15
C SER A 99 13.27 20.72 -1.11
N GLN A 100 14.20 21.63 -1.46
CA GLN A 100 14.15 22.34 -2.73
C GLN A 100 14.29 21.39 -3.94
N LYS A 101 15.03 20.28 -3.80
CA LYS A 101 15.19 19.30 -4.88
C LYS A 101 13.91 18.51 -5.13
N ILE A 102 13.14 18.22 -4.08
CA ILE A 102 11.80 17.64 -4.22
C ILE A 102 10.88 18.63 -4.94
N ASN A 103 10.96 19.92 -4.61
CA ASN A 103 10.21 20.96 -5.31
C ASN A 103 10.52 20.99 -6.81
N THR A 104 11.80 21.05 -7.16
CA THR A 104 12.26 21.01 -8.56
C THR A 104 11.77 19.75 -9.30
N TYR A 105 11.82 18.59 -8.65
CA TYR A 105 11.29 17.35 -9.21
C TYR A 105 9.78 17.41 -9.44
N LEU A 106 8.99 17.79 -8.43
CA LEU A 106 7.54 17.83 -8.53
C LEU A 106 7.07 18.88 -9.54
N GLN A 107 7.71 20.05 -9.59
CA GLN A 107 7.44 21.07 -10.62
C GLN A 107 7.69 20.53 -12.03
N PHE A 108 8.76 19.77 -12.24
CA PHE A 108 9.01 19.15 -13.53
C PHE A 108 7.92 18.13 -13.91
N ILE A 109 7.53 17.25 -12.98
CA ILE A 109 6.45 16.27 -13.21
C ILE A 109 5.13 16.98 -13.56
N ASP A 110 4.83 18.09 -12.88
CA ASP A 110 3.64 18.90 -13.16
C ASP A 110 3.72 19.60 -14.53
N ASN A 111 4.83 20.30 -14.82
CA ASN A 111 5.02 21.10 -16.03
C ASN A 111 5.07 20.26 -17.31
N GLU A 112 5.72 19.09 -17.26
CA GLU A 112 5.86 18.17 -18.41
C GLU A 112 4.62 17.28 -18.60
N ASP A 113 3.57 17.54 -17.82
CA ASP A 113 2.35 16.73 -17.77
C ASP A 113 2.61 15.23 -17.57
N ILE A 114 3.57 14.89 -16.71
CA ILE A 114 3.91 13.50 -16.40
C ILE A 114 2.85 12.93 -15.46
N LEU A 115 2.41 11.71 -15.76
CA LEU A 115 1.43 10.95 -14.97
C LEU A 115 2.15 9.97 -14.04
N VAL A 116 1.52 9.63 -12.92
CA VAL A 116 2.05 8.68 -11.93
C VAL A 116 1.04 7.57 -11.63
N HIS A 117 1.54 6.43 -11.18
CA HIS A 117 0.73 5.31 -10.69
C HIS A 117 1.33 4.76 -9.40
N LEU A 118 0.49 4.37 -8.45
CA LEU A 118 0.91 3.98 -7.10
C LEU A 118 0.01 2.86 -6.56
N SER A 119 0.64 1.79 -6.08
CA SER A 119 0.00 0.73 -5.30
C SER A 119 0.56 0.74 -3.88
N SER A 120 -0.26 1.06 -2.89
CA SER A 120 0.14 1.22 -1.48
C SER A 120 -0.56 0.24 -0.55
N ILE A 121 0.21 -0.50 0.24
CA ILE A 121 -0.26 -1.61 1.08
C ILE A 121 0.17 -1.33 2.52
N ASN A 122 -0.78 -0.98 3.39
CA ASN A 122 -0.53 -0.86 4.82
C ASN A 122 -0.20 -2.26 5.39
N LEU A 123 1.00 -2.39 5.96
CA LEU A 123 1.57 -3.68 6.34
C LEU A 123 0.77 -4.36 7.46
N LEU A 124 0.46 -3.63 8.53
CA LEU A 124 -0.36 -4.15 9.63
C LEU A 124 -1.76 -4.51 9.15
N TYR A 125 -2.43 -3.59 8.45
CA TYR A 125 -3.79 -3.81 7.95
C TYR A 125 -3.86 -5.07 7.07
N TYR A 126 -2.95 -5.20 6.09
CA TYR A 126 -2.90 -6.36 5.20
C TYR A 126 -2.63 -7.66 5.97
N SER A 127 -1.82 -7.61 7.02
CA SER A 127 -1.49 -8.79 7.83
C SER A 127 -2.64 -9.28 8.70
N ILE A 128 -3.66 -8.46 8.96
CA ILE A 128 -4.71 -8.78 9.95
C ILE A 128 -6.10 -8.96 9.34
N VAL A 129 -6.37 -8.51 8.11
CA VAL A 129 -7.71 -8.61 7.51
C VAL A 129 -8.26 -10.04 7.44
N ASP A 130 -7.39 -11.03 7.33
CA ASP A 130 -7.75 -12.45 7.26
C ASP A 130 -8.37 -13.00 8.55
N ILE A 131 -8.11 -12.37 9.71
CA ILE A 131 -8.78 -12.69 10.97
C ILE A 131 -10.27 -12.31 10.86
N VAL A 132 -10.60 -11.10 10.37
CA VAL A 132 -11.99 -10.68 10.19
C VAL A 132 -12.67 -11.51 9.11
N ASP A 133 -12.01 -11.70 7.97
CA ASP A 133 -12.57 -12.46 6.86
C ASP A 133 -12.85 -13.92 7.26
N SER A 134 -11.95 -14.54 8.03
CA SER A 134 -12.14 -15.88 8.58
C SER A 134 -13.35 -15.94 9.51
N ALA A 135 -13.49 -14.98 10.42
CA ALA A 135 -14.60 -14.95 11.37
C ALA A 135 -15.95 -14.76 10.65
N LEU A 136 -15.98 -13.93 9.60
CA LEU A 136 -17.17 -13.74 8.76
C LEU A 136 -17.56 -15.00 7.98
N MET A 137 -16.64 -15.91 7.69
CA MET A 137 -16.99 -17.18 7.05
C MET A 137 -17.87 -18.09 7.93
N ASN A 138 -17.86 -17.88 9.25
CA ASN A 138 -18.75 -18.56 10.19
C ASN A 138 -20.11 -17.85 10.34
N ARG A 139 -20.22 -16.60 9.86
CA ARG A 139 -21.41 -15.73 9.97
C ARG A 139 -21.76 -15.13 8.61
N LYS A 140 -21.91 -15.99 7.60
CA LYS A 140 -22.04 -15.58 6.18
C LYS A 140 -23.23 -14.66 5.92
N GLU A 141 -24.29 -14.74 6.71
CA GLU A 141 -25.44 -13.84 6.63
C GLU A 141 -25.06 -12.38 6.86
N LEU A 142 -23.93 -12.11 7.52
CA LEU A 142 -23.43 -10.75 7.73
C LEU A 142 -22.76 -10.16 6.48
N LEU A 143 -22.38 -10.99 5.50
CA LEU A 143 -21.82 -10.53 4.23
C LEU A 143 -22.85 -9.73 3.41
N ASP A 144 -24.15 -10.02 3.58
CA ASP A 144 -25.25 -9.32 2.91
C ASP A 144 -25.37 -7.85 3.35
N ARG A 145 -24.72 -7.46 4.45
CA ARG A 145 -24.63 -6.06 4.90
C ARG A 145 -23.69 -5.22 4.03
N GLY A 146 -22.96 -5.85 3.12
CA GLY A 146 -22.18 -5.19 2.09
C GLY A 146 -20.75 -4.80 2.50
N PRO A 147 -19.94 -4.35 1.53
CA PRO A 147 -18.51 -4.15 1.69
C PRO A 147 -18.16 -3.04 2.69
N HIS A 148 -19.00 -2.01 2.83
CA HIS A 148 -18.76 -0.94 3.80
C HIS A 148 -18.78 -1.46 5.24
N PHE A 149 -19.76 -2.30 5.58
CA PHE A 149 -19.83 -2.94 6.90
C PHE A 149 -18.59 -3.79 7.19
N ILE A 150 -18.15 -4.58 6.21
CA ILE A 150 -16.95 -5.42 6.35
C ILE A 150 -15.70 -4.55 6.54
N ALA A 151 -15.58 -3.46 5.77
CA ALA A 151 -14.47 -2.52 5.90
C ALA A 151 -14.41 -1.88 7.29
N GLU A 152 -15.56 -1.50 7.87
CA GLU A 152 -15.61 -0.99 9.24
C GLU A 152 -15.12 -2.01 10.28
N LEU A 153 -15.49 -3.28 10.15
CA LEU A 153 -15.01 -4.33 11.07
C LEU A 153 -13.48 -4.51 10.98
N LYS A 154 -12.93 -4.52 9.76
CA LYS A 154 -11.49 -4.60 9.53
C LYS A 154 -10.77 -3.38 10.08
N ASP A 155 -11.35 -2.19 9.89
CA ASP A 155 -10.78 -0.93 10.35
C ASP A 155 -10.75 -0.83 11.88
N VAL A 156 -11.82 -1.21 12.59
CA VAL A 156 -11.79 -1.21 14.06
C VAL A 156 -10.80 -2.23 14.62
N MET A 157 -10.66 -3.39 13.98
CA MET A 157 -9.63 -4.36 14.38
C MET A 157 -8.22 -3.80 14.16
N HIS A 158 -7.98 -3.17 13.01
CA HIS A 158 -6.72 -2.51 12.71
C HIS A 158 -6.38 -1.43 13.75
N GLN A 159 -7.32 -0.55 14.09
CA GLN A 159 -7.13 0.51 15.09
C GLN A 159 -6.72 -0.07 16.45
N VAL A 160 -7.48 -1.05 16.96
CA VAL A 160 -7.21 -1.70 18.26
C VAL A 160 -5.84 -2.36 18.27
N LEU A 161 -5.55 -3.24 17.31
CA LEU A 161 -4.30 -4.00 17.30
C LEU A 161 -3.08 -3.07 17.12
N ARG A 162 -3.27 -1.95 16.42
CA ARG A 162 -2.24 -0.92 16.28
C ARG A 162 -1.97 -0.16 17.58
N GLU A 163 -3.00 0.12 18.38
CA GLU A 163 -2.86 0.82 19.67
C GLU A 163 -2.16 -0.04 20.72
N HIS A 164 -2.34 -1.37 20.66
CA HIS A 164 -1.76 -2.36 21.56
C HIS A 164 -0.75 -3.24 20.82
N LEU A 165 0.25 -2.59 20.21
CA LEU A 165 1.13 -3.24 19.23
C LEU A 165 2.05 -4.29 19.88
N ASP A 166 2.50 -4.06 21.11
CA ASP A 166 3.37 -5.00 21.84
C ASP A 166 2.62 -6.27 22.23
N GLU A 167 1.37 -6.14 22.69
CA GLU A 167 0.47 -7.25 22.99
C GLU A 167 0.08 -8.00 21.72
N THR A 168 -0.23 -7.28 20.64
CA THR A 168 -0.52 -7.87 19.32
C THR A 168 0.66 -8.69 18.81
N ARG A 169 1.88 -8.14 18.91
CA ARG A 169 3.11 -8.83 18.52
C ARG A 169 3.34 -10.09 19.36
N ALA A 170 3.21 -10.00 20.68
CA ALA A 170 3.36 -11.14 21.58
C ALA A 170 2.35 -12.25 21.22
N LEU A 171 1.08 -11.88 21.02
CA LEU A 171 0.03 -12.79 20.60
C LEU A 171 0.36 -13.48 19.26
N PHE A 172 0.81 -12.73 18.26
CA PHE A 172 1.18 -13.32 16.97
C PHE A 172 2.32 -14.31 17.09
N PHE A 173 3.33 -14.00 17.91
CA PHE A 173 4.46 -14.88 18.12
C PHE A 173 4.07 -16.18 18.85
N ASP A 174 3.34 -16.04 19.96
CA ASP A 174 2.95 -17.16 20.81
C ASP A 174 2.08 -18.19 20.07
N PHE A 175 1.22 -17.71 19.17
CA PHE A 175 0.30 -18.54 18.38
C PHE A 175 0.81 -18.83 16.96
N LYS A 176 2.04 -18.42 16.64
CA LYS A 176 2.67 -18.63 15.32
C LYS A 176 1.86 -18.05 14.16
N TYR A 177 1.07 -17.00 14.41
CA TYR A 177 0.20 -16.36 13.43
C TYR A 177 0.98 -15.99 12.15
N PRO A 178 0.41 -16.23 10.95
CA PRO A 178 -0.96 -16.67 10.65
C PRO A 178 -1.17 -18.19 10.61
N ASN A 179 -0.20 -19.02 11.03
CA ASN A 179 -0.33 -20.48 11.02
C ASN A 179 -0.81 -21.04 12.37
N ILE A 180 -2.07 -20.77 12.72
CA ILE A 180 -2.65 -21.19 13.99
C ILE A 180 -3.24 -22.59 13.85
N SER A 181 -3.00 -23.45 14.85
CA SER A 181 -3.64 -24.78 14.90
C SER A 181 -5.12 -24.66 15.26
N GLU A 182 -5.96 -25.58 14.79
CA GLU A 182 -7.40 -25.59 15.15
C GLU A 182 -7.63 -25.68 16.67
N GLU A 183 -6.70 -26.30 17.41
CA GLU A 183 -6.75 -26.45 18.87
C GLU A 183 -6.50 -25.12 19.59
N ASP A 184 -5.67 -24.25 19.01
CA ASP A 184 -5.27 -22.97 19.59
C ASP A 184 -6.22 -21.81 19.21
N ILE A 185 -7.07 -21.99 18.20
CA ILE A 185 -8.04 -20.97 17.73
C ILE A 185 -8.87 -20.37 18.88
N PRO A 186 -9.49 -21.16 19.79
CA PRO A 186 -10.30 -20.59 20.87
C PRO A 186 -9.49 -19.66 21.77
N GLU A 187 -8.28 -20.04 22.16
CA GLU A 187 -7.44 -19.23 23.06
C GLU A 187 -6.91 -17.98 22.35
N PHE A 188 -6.52 -18.11 21.08
CA PHE A 188 -6.10 -16.98 20.25
C PHE A 188 -7.19 -15.91 20.18
N ILE A 189 -8.44 -16.33 19.90
CA ILE A 189 -9.59 -15.42 19.80
C ILE A 189 -9.91 -14.77 21.14
N ILE A 190 -9.87 -15.51 22.25
CA ILE A 190 -10.04 -14.95 23.60
C ILE A 190 -9.02 -13.84 23.86
N LYS A 191 -7.75 -14.06 23.49
CA LYS A 191 -6.69 -13.04 23.66
C LYS A 191 -6.87 -11.84 22.73
N ILE A 192 -7.30 -12.02 21.48
CA ILE A 192 -7.70 -10.88 20.62
C ILE A 192 -8.81 -10.07 21.28
N ILE A 193 -9.87 -10.73 21.76
CA ILE A 193 -10.99 -10.05 22.42
C ILE A 193 -10.53 -9.32 23.69
N ALA A 194 -9.58 -9.89 24.44
CA ALA A 194 -8.98 -9.22 25.59
C ALA A 194 -8.28 -7.91 25.19
N ILE A 195 -7.48 -7.91 24.12
CA ILE A 195 -6.83 -6.69 23.58
C ILE A 195 -7.89 -5.65 23.19
N THR A 196 -8.97 -6.07 22.54
CA THR A 196 -10.09 -5.17 22.18
C THR A 196 -10.85 -4.61 23.39
N SER A 197 -10.59 -5.12 24.59
CA SER A 197 -11.26 -4.73 25.83
C SER A 197 -10.40 -3.84 26.73
N TYR A 198 -9.16 -3.56 26.32
CA TYR A 198 -8.38 -2.46 26.90
C TYR A 198 -9.05 -1.11 26.65
N ASP A 199 -8.54 -0.08 27.31
CA ASP A 199 -8.98 1.28 27.06
C ASP A 199 -8.67 1.66 25.60
N ASN A 200 -9.74 1.85 24.83
CA ASN A 200 -9.73 2.08 23.38
C ASN A 200 -10.50 3.38 23.07
N GLU A 201 -10.34 4.41 23.92
CA GLU A 201 -10.98 5.73 23.78
C GLU A 201 -10.77 6.36 22.39
N ASN A 202 -9.68 6.02 21.71
CA ASN A 202 -9.35 6.53 20.37
C ASN A 202 -10.12 5.81 19.25
N VAL A 203 -10.69 4.63 19.50
CA VAL A 203 -11.49 3.88 18.52
C VAL A 203 -12.87 4.52 18.42
N LYS A 204 -13.07 5.33 17.36
CA LYS A 204 -14.32 6.09 17.18
C LYS A 204 -15.56 5.20 17.02
N ASN A 205 -15.45 4.05 16.35
CA ASN A 205 -16.59 3.18 16.02
C ASN A 205 -16.81 2.05 17.05
N GLN A 206 -17.23 2.43 18.25
CA GLN A 206 -17.52 1.50 19.35
C GLN A 206 -18.62 0.48 19.02
N LYS A 207 -19.56 0.83 18.14
CA LYS A 207 -20.62 -0.09 17.69
C LYS A 207 -20.04 -1.24 16.87
N SER A 208 -19.21 -0.95 15.87
CA SER A 208 -18.57 -1.98 15.05
C SER A 208 -17.57 -2.80 15.86
N LEU A 209 -16.90 -2.20 16.85
CA LEU A 209 -16.05 -2.94 17.79
C LEU A 209 -16.85 -3.98 18.59
N LYS A 210 -18.02 -3.61 19.13
CA LYS A 210 -18.88 -4.57 19.84
C LYS A 210 -19.32 -5.72 18.94
N ILE A 211 -19.76 -5.42 17.72
CA ILE A 211 -20.16 -6.43 16.73
C ILE A 211 -18.98 -7.34 16.38
N LEU A 212 -17.79 -6.78 16.18
CA LEU A 212 -16.58 -7.57 15.91
C LEU A 212 -16.30 -8.58 17.04
N LYS A 213 -16.39 -8.16 18.30
CA LYS A 213 -16.20 -9.06 19.46
C LYS A 213 -17.20 -10.22 19.44
N GLU A 214 -18.48 -9.94 19.17
CA GLU A 214 -19.52 -10.99 19.08
C GLU A 214 -19.26 -11.99 17.94
N ILE A 215 -18.77 -11.52 16.79
CA ILE A 215 -18.43 -12.38 15.64
C ILE A 215 -17.19 -13.24 15.95
N LEU A 216 -16.17 -12.64 16.57
CA LEU A 216 -14.95 -13.32 16.98
C LEU A 216 -15.26 -14.39 18.02
N ASP A 217 -16.00 -14.06 19.08
CA ASP A 217 -16.37 -14.98 20.16
C ASP A 217 -17.09 -16.22 19.60
N PHE A 218 -18.10 -16.01 18.76
CA PHE A 218 -18.78 -17.08 18.04
C PHE A 218 -17.81 -17.96 17.22
N SER A 219 -16.91 -17.33 16.47
CA SER A 219 -15.95 -18.04 15.62
C SER A 219 -14.91 -18.84 16.41
N GLY A 220 -14.51 -18.34 17.58
CA GLY A 220 -13.66 -19.06 18.53
C GLY A 220 -14.32 -20.34 19.04
N MET A 221 -15.63 -20.30 19.30
CA MET A 221 -16.41 -21.48 19.71
C MET A 221 -16.52 -22.54 18.61
N GLU A 222 -16.66 -22.11 17.35
CA GLU A 222 -16.68 -23.00 16.19
C GLU A 222 -15.31 -23.65 15.90
N ARG A 223 -14.23 -23.16 16.53
CA ARG A 223 -12.84 -23.62 16.36
C ARG A 223 -12.32 -23.57 14.92
N LYS A 224 -12.99 -22.82 14.05
CA LYS A 224 -12.72 -22.81 12.63
C LYS A 224 -12.49 -21.40 12.11
N MET A 225 -11.26 -21.11 11.70
CA MET A 225 -10.86 -19.86 11.09
C MET A 225 -10.11 -20.17 9.79
N PRO A 226 -10.80 -20.27 8.64
CA PRO A 226 -10.27 -20.93 7.44
C PRO A 226 -9.07 -20.24 6.79
N PHE A 227 -8.77 -18.98 7.13
CA PHE A 227 -7.61 -18.24 6.63
C PHE A 227 -6.49 -18.11 7.66
N LEU A 228 -6.60 -18.78 8.82
CA LEU A 228 -5.62 -18.70 9.91
C LEU A 228 -4.84 -20.02 10.11
N GLY A 229 -4.61 -20.80 9.05
CA GLY A 229 -3.88 -22.06 9.13
C GLY A 229 -3.36 -22.55 7.78
N GLY A 230 -2.34 -23.39 7.79
CA GLY A 230 -1.67 -23.87 6.56
C GLY A 230 -0.63 -22.91 5.99
N GLU A 231 -0.29 -21.88 6.77
CA GLU A 231 0.70 -20.85 6.45
C GLU A 231 2.06 -21.16 7.09
N LYS A 232 3.04 -20.25 6.95
CA LYS A 232 4.34 -20.38 7.64
C LYS A 232 4.28 -19.72 9.02
N ASP A 233 4.80 -20.43 10.03
CA ASP A 233 4.91 -19.93 11.40
C ASP A 233 5.52 -18.52 11.42
N ASN A 234 4.82 -17.59 12.08
CA ASN A 234 5.26 -16.21 12.30
C ASN A 234 5.45 -15.37 11.02
N MET A 235 5.03 -15.85 9.85
CA MET A 235 5.21 -15.16 8.56
C MET A 235 3.95 -14.40 8.18
N LEU A 236 3.90 -13.11 8.49
CA LEU A 236 2.74 -12.25 8.20
C LEU A 236 2.57 -11.99 6.70
N ILE A 237 3.68 -11.74 5.99
CA ILE A 237 3.69 -11.52 4.54
C ILE A 237 4.92 -12.20 3.97
N GLU A 238 4.72 -13.27 3.20
CA GLU A 238 5.86 -13.96 2.61
C GLU A 238 6.42 -13.25 1.37
N GLU A 239 5.54 -12.75 0.50
CA GLU A 239 5.92 -12.18 -0.79
C GLU A 239 4.94 -11.08 -1.21
N PHE A 240 5.40 -10.17 -2.08
CA PHE A 240 4.61 -9.04 -2.62
C PHE A 240 4.31 -9.16 -4.12
N TYR A 241 4.66 -10.29 -4.75
CA TYR A 241 4.57 -10.50 -6.21
C TYR A 241 3.15 -10.32 -6.77
N GLN A 242 2.12 -10.55 -5.95
CA GLN A 242 0.71 -10.36 -6.29
C GLN A 242 0.42 -8.93 -6.73
N PHE A 243 1.09 -7.94 -6.14
CA PHE A 243 0.92 -6.52 -6.50
C PHE A 243 1.59 -6.16 -7.82
N TYR A 244 2.68 -6.85 -8.16
CA TYR A 244 3.34 -6.75 -9.46
C TYR A 244 2.48 -7.37 -10.58
N ILE A 245 2.07 -8.62 -10.41
CA ILE A 245 1.28 -9.37 -11.40
C ILE A 245 -0.08 -8.69 -11.64
N LYS A 246 -0.71 -8.14 -10.60
CA LYS A 246 -1.99 -7.41 -10.71
C LYS A 246 -1.96 -6.33 -11.78
N GLN A 247 -0.96 -5.44 -11.75
CA GLN A 247 -0.90 -4.34 -12.71
C GLN A 247 -0.66 -4.83 -14.14
N ILE A 248 0.18 -5.86 -14.30
CA ILE A 248 0.50 -6.46 -15.61
C ILE A 248 -0.77 -6.97 -16.31
N TYR A 249 -1.62 -7.72 -15.60
CA TYR A 249 -2.81 -8.28 -16.22
C TYR A 249 -3.99 -7.30 -16.27
N MET A 250 -4.11 -6.36 -15.32
CA MET A 250 -5.18 -5.37 -15.36
C MET A 250 -5.01 -4.47 -16.59
N PHE A 251 -3.81 -3.94 -16.81
CA PHE A 251 -3.44 -3.15 -17.99
C PHE A 251 -2.77 -4.00 -19.08
N LYS A 252 -3.37 -5.12 -19.46
CA LYS A 252 -2.79 -6.07 -20.44
C LYS A 252 -2.44 -5.51 -21.83
N ASN A 253 -2.96 -4.33 -22.17
CA ASN A 253 -2.67 -3.65 -23.44
C ASN A 253 -1.51 -2.63 -23.33
N SER A 254 -0.97 -2.44 -22.13
CA SER A 254 0.15 -1.56 -21.78
C SER A 254 1.44 -2.36 -21.61
N THR A 255 2.57 -1.65 -21.59
CA THR A 255 3.87 -2.23 -21.25
C THR A 255 4.31 -1.83 -19.84
N HIS A 256 5.11 -2.69 -19.20
CA HIS A 256 5.54 -2.52 -17.81
C HIS A 256 7.06 -2.71 -17.70
N THR A 257 7.78 -1.71 -17.20
CA THR A 257 9.24 -1.77 -16.94
C THR A 257 9.49 -1.63 -15.45
N PHE A 258 9.96 -2.70 -14.81
CA PHE A 258 10.29 -2.72 -13.38
C PHE A 258 11.79 -2.51 -13.15
N ASP A 259 12.17 -1.84 -12.05
CA ASP A 259 13.55 -1.93 -11.54
C ASP A 259 13.89 -3.38 -11.19
N ASN A 260 15.17 -3.71 -11.18
CA ASN A 260 15.63 -5.06 -10.90
C ASN A 260 15.36 -5.47 -9.45
N GLU A 261 14.50 -6.47 -9.26
CA GLU A 261 14.32 -7.18 -7.99
C GLU A 261 14.34 -8.70 -8.19
N ASP A 262 15.51 -9.32 -8.01
CA ASP A 262 15.79 -10.72 -8.34
C ASP A 262 14.81 -11.72 -7.71
N ALA A 263 14.39 -11.46 -6.45
CA ALA A 263 13.48 -12.36 -5.75
C ALA A 263 12.09 -12.37 -6.44
N ILE A 264 11.57 -11.18 -6.73
CA ILE A 264 10.29 -11.00 -7.42
C ILE A 264 10.37 -11.54 -8.85
N GLN A 265 11.45 -11.26 -9.58
CA GLN A 265 11.66 -11.80 -10.92
C GLN A 265 11.59 -13.33 -10.95
N LYS A 266 12.26 -13.99 -10.00
CA LYS A 266 12.28 -15.46 -9.89
C LYS A 266 10.90 -16.02 -9.58
N ILE A 267 10.09 -15.33 -8.77
CA ILE A 267 8.73 -15.75 -8.42
C ILE A 267 7.80 -15.54 -9.62
N ILE A 268 7.76 -14.34 -10.18
CA ILE A 268 6.91 -13.98 -11.32
C ILE A 268 7.21 -14.87 -12.53
N GLY A 269 8.48 -15.18 -12.79
CA GLY A 269 8.89 -16.08 -13.87
C GLY A 269 8.39 -17.52 -13.75
N ARG A 270 7.78 -17.91 -12.62
CA ARG A 270 7.10 -19.21 -12.46
C ARG A 270 5.68 -19.21 -13.04
N PHE A 271 5.11 -18.04 -13.32
CA PHE A 271 3.73 -17.89 -13.80
C PHE A 271 3.69 -17.61 -15.31
N ASN A 272 2.81 -18.31 -16.01
CA ASN A 272 2.41 -17.95 -17.37
C ASN A 272 1.08 -17.21 -17.29
N LEU A 273 1.08 -15.89 -17.45
CA LEU A 273 -0.16 -15.11 -17.42
C LEU A 273 -0.95 -15.34 -18.72
N ILE A 274 -2.04 -16.10 -18.66
CA ILE A 274 -2.79 -16.54 -19.86
C ILE A 274 -3.99 -15.62 -20.12
N ASP A 275 -3.96 -14.91 -21.25
CA ASP A 275 -5.07 -14.15 -21.84
C ASP A 275 -5.68 -14.95 -23.01
N GLY A 276 -6.76 -15.68 -22.72
CA GLY A 276 -7.40 -16.58 -23.67
C GLY A 276 -6.44 -17.69 -24.12
N LYS A 277 -5.88 -17.56 -25.33
CA LYS A 277 -4.92 -18.51 -25.91
C LYS A 277 -3.48 -17.99 -25.94
N ARG A 278 -3.23 -16.80 -25.40
CA ARG A 278 -1.93 -16.13 -25.47
C ARG A 278 -1.34 -15.98 -24.07
N THR A 279 -0.03 -16.10 -23.97
CA THR A 279 0.72 -15.70 -22.78
C THR A 279 1.05 -14.21 -22.89
N LEU A 280 0.80 -13.44 -21.82
CA LEU A 280 1.21 -12.04 -21.76
C LEU A 280 2.72 -11.94 -21.63
N ASN A 281 3.33 -11.13 -22.51
CA ASN A 281 4.76 -10.82 -22.52
C ASN A 281 4.97 -9.29 -22.50
N ASN A 282 4.11 -8.57 -21.77
CA ASN A 282 4.05 -7.10 -21.77
C ASN A 282 4.84 -6.46 -20.61
N TYR A 283 5.76 -7.20 -19.97
CA TYR A 283 6.58 -6.67 -18.90
C TYR A 283 8.05 -7.07 -19.03
N VAL A 284 8.94 -6.25 -18.46
CA VAL A 284 10.38 -6.46 -18.43
C VAL A 284 10.98 -5.87 -17.15
N PHE A 285 12.11 -6.41 -16.73
CA PHE A 285 12.94 -5.86 -15.65
C PHE A 285 14.22 -5.26 -16.23
N LYS A 286 14.64 -4.09 -15.72
CA LYS A 286 15.80 -3.36 -16.23
C LYS A 286 16.61 -2.72 -15.11
N ASP A 287 17.90 -2.50 -15.38
CA ASP A 287 18.79 -1.76 -14.47
C ASP A 287 18.47 -0.26 -14.53
N SER A 288 18.04 0.29 -13.39
CA SER A 288 17.77 1.71 -13.16
C SER A 288 18.87 2.65 -13.68
N LYS A 289 20.16 2.24 -13.69
CA LYS A 289 21.27 3.07 -14.19
C LYS A 289 21.12 3.45 -15.66
N SER A 290 20.41 2.63 -16.43
CA SER A 290 20.14 2.85 -17.85
C SER A 290 18.73 3.38 -18.14
N GLU A 291 17.85 3.41 -17.14
CA GLU A 291 16.43 3.73 -17.31
C GLU A 291 16.02 4.90 -16.41
N ILE A 292 16.02 6.10 -16.97
CA ILE A 292 15.73 7.33 -16.22
C ILE A 292 14.32 7.35 -15.61
N MET A 293 13.36 6.71 -16.27
CA MET A 293 11.99 6.60 -15.79
C MET A 293 11.88 5.78 -14.50
N ILE A 294 12.74 4.76 -14.35
CA ILE A 294 12.84 3.98 -13.10
C ILE A 294 13.44 4.87 -12.00
N GLN A 295 14.50 5.62 -12.29
CA GLN A 295 15.11 6.54 -11.31
C GLN A 295 14.11 7.60 -10.81
N PHE A 296 13.19 8.04 -11.66
CA PHE A 296 12.14 8.99 -11.29
C PHE A 296 11.01 8.31 -10.52
N SER A 297 10.70 7.06 -10.88
CA SER A 297 9.79 6.22 -10.13
C SER A 297 10.25 6.06 -8.68
N ASP A 298 11.55 5.87 -8.42
CA ASP A 298 12.13 5.84 -7.06
C ASP A 298 11.78 7.09 -6.24
N ILE A 299 11.84 8.27 -6.86
CA ILE A 299 11.62 9.55 -6.16
C ILE A 299 10.16 9.66 -5.71
N ILE A 300 9.20 9.43 -6.62
CA ILE A 300 7.77 9.53 -6.26
C ILE A 300 7.38 8.42 -5.29
N VAL A 301 7.84 7.18 -5.51
CA VAL A 301 7.56 6.04 -4.62
C VAL A 301 8.16 6.28 -3.23
N GLY A 302 9.40 6.79 -3.15
CA GLY A 302 10.05 7.15 -1.90
C GLY A 302 9.30 8.23 -1.14
N LEU A 303 8.86 9.30 -1.82
CA LEU A 303 8.04 10.36 -1.21
C LEU A 303 6.68 9.83 -0.75
N THR A 304 6.00 9.01 -1.56
CA THR A 304 4.72 8.39 -1.21
C THR A 304 4.85 7.42 -0.03
N SER A 305 5.95 6.69 0.09
CA SER A 305 6.22 5.86 1.26
C SER A 305 6.32 6.70 2.53
N LYS A 306 6.98 7.87 2.47
CA LYS A 306 7.04 8.82 3.58
C LYS A 306 5.66 9.41 3.90
N TYR A 307 4.88 9.77 2.88
CA TYR A 307 3.49 10.22 3.04
C TYR A 307 2.65 9.19 3.82
N HIS A 308 2.66 7.92 3.41
CA HIS A 308 1.91 6.88 4.13
C HIS A 308 2.45 6.65 5.53
N SER A 309 3.76 6.70 5.75
CA SER A 309 4.33 6.65 7.10
C SER A 309 3.83 7.78 7.98
N PHE A 310 3.63 8.98 7.45
CA PHE A 310 3.04 10.10 8.19
C PHE A 310 1.57 9.82 8.53
N ILE A 311 0.75 9.48 7.53
CA ILE A 311 -0.68 9.19 7.69
C ILE A 311 -0.94 8.04 8.67
N ASN A 312 -0.16 6.96 8.59
CA ASN A 312 -0.35 5.79 9.42
C ASN A 312 0.02 6.06 10.88
N ASN A 313 0.83 7.08 11.17
CA ASN A 313 1.40 7.32 12.50
C ASN A 313 0.96 8.60 13.19
N HIS A 314 0.15 9.44 12.54
CA HIS A 314 -0.34 10.69 13.11
C HIS A 314 -1.87 10.69 13.14
N PRO A 315 -2.52 10.89 14.29
CA PRO A 315 -3.97 11.07 14.34
C PRO A 315 -4.37 12.37 13.64
N GLU A 316 -5.64 12.49 13.22
CA GLU A 316 -6.18 13.65 12.49
C GLU A 316 -5.83 14.99 13.15
N LYS A 317 -5.99 15.09 14.48
CA LYS A 317 -5.65 16.32 15.23
C LYS A 317 -4.19 16.73 15.07
N LEU A 318 -3.28 15.74 15.08
CA LEU A 318 -1.85 16.00 14.92
C LEU A 318 -1.53 16.38 13.47
N ILE A 319 -2.15 15.71 12.49
CA ILE A 319 -2.04 16.07 11.07
C ILE A 319 -2.41 17.54 10.83
N ILE A 320 -3.56 17.98 11.38
CA ILE A 320 -4.00 19.39 11.27
C ILE A 320 -2.95 20.32 11.89
N SER A 321 -2.49 20.02 13.12
CA SER A 321 -1.51 20.89 13.80
C SER A 321 -0.13 20.92 13.12
N GLU A 322 0.28 19.85 12.45
CA GLU A 322 1.53 19.81 11.67
C GLU A 322 1.38 20.58 10.35
N PHE A 323 0.20 20.49 9.71
CA PHE A 323 -0.11 21.27 8.51
C PHE A 323 -0.03 22.78 8.76
N GLU A 324 -0.60 23.26 9.87
CA GLU A 324 -0.56 24.68 10.26
C GLU A 324 0.87 25.23 10.45
N LYS A 325 1.83 24.36 10.76
CA LYS A 325 3.24 24.72 10.99
C LYS A 325 4.08 24.69 9.71
N LEU A 326 3.54 24.21 8.59
CA LEU A 326 4.29 24.10 7.35
C LEU A 326 4.72 25.48 6.86
N ASN A 327 5.99 25.58 6.43
CA ASN A 327 6.46 26.77 5.72
C ASN A 327 6.01 26.76 4.25
N ASP A 328 6.21 27.88 3.54
CA ASP A 328 5.77 28.06 2.16
C ASP A 328 6.33 26.99 1.19
N LEU A 329 7.59 26.59 1.37
CA LEU A 329 8.20 25.55 0.54
C LEU A 329 7.56 24.18 0.78
N GLN A 330 7.29 23.84 2.05
CA GLN A 330 6.62 22.60 2.42
C GLN A 330 5.18 22.55 1.90
N LYS A 331 4.43 23.64 2.01
CA LYS A 331 3.08 23.78 1.46
C LYS A 331 3.09 23.65 -0.06
N SER A 332 4.00 24.35 -0.74
CA SER A 332 4.17 24.25 -2.19
C SER A 332 4.48 22.81 -2.63
N ASN A 333 5.38 22.11 -1.94
CA ASN A 333 5.69 20.72 -2.23
C ASN A 333 4.51 19.78 -2.02
N LEU A 334 3.76 19.98 -0.93
CA LEU A 334 2.58 19.18 -0.63
C LEU A 334 1.47 19.41 -1.66
N GLN A 335 1.21 20.67 -2.04
CA GLN A 335 0.28 21.06 -3.09
C GLN A 335 0.64 20.42 -4.43
N LEU A 336 1.91 20.49 -4.85
CA LEU A 336 2.37 19.87 -6.09
C LEU A 336 2.19 18.35 -6.06
N TYR A 337 2.56 17.70 -4.94
CA TYR A 337 2.40 16.25 -4.78
C TYR A 337 0.94 15.81 -4.93
N VAL A 338 0.01 16.49 -4.24
CA VAL A 338 -1.42 16.18 -4.34
C VAL A 338 -1.95 16.49 -5.73
N LYS A 339 -1.55 17.61 -6.35
CA LYS A 339 -1.93 17.96 -7.71
C LYS A 339 -1.53 16.88 -8.72
N ILE A 340 -0.30 16.35 -8.64
CA ILE A 340 0.20 15.29 -9.52
C ILE A 340 -0.63 14.00 -9.37
N ILE A 341 -0.94 13.61 -8.13
CA ILE A 341 -1.79 12.45 -7.84
C ILE A 341 -3.19 12.67 -8.41
N SER A 342 -3.85 13.77 -8.07
CA SER A 342 -5.20 14.07 -8.54
C SER A 342 -5.29 14.16 -10.06
N LYS A 343 -4.27 14.73 -10.71
CA LYS A 343 -4.16 14.78 -12.17
C LYS A 343 -4.12 13.38 -12.79
N SER A 344 -3.32 12.49 -12.20
CA SER A 344 -3.17 11.12 -12.68
C SER A 344 -4.42 10.28 -12.39
N ASP A 345 -5.08 10.51 -11.26
CA ASP A 345 -6.31 9.83 -10.86
C ASP A 345 -7.47 10.24 -11.79
N ASN A 346 -7.59 11.55 -12.07
CA ASN A 346 -8.53 12.07 -13.06
C ASN A 346 -8.27 11.54 -14.47
N HIS A 347 -7.01 11.29 -14.84
CA HIS A 347 -6.68 10.66 -16.11
C HIS A 347 -7.16 9.21 -16.16
N ASN A 348 -6.84 8.43 -15.13
CA ASN A 348 -7.28 7.04 -15.01
C ASN A 348 -7.19 6.56 -13.54
N PRO A 349 -8.32 6.36 -12.83
CA PRO A 349 -8.28 5.95 -11.44
C PRO A 349 -7.64 4.57 -11.21
N GLY A 350 -7.52 3.75 -12.27
CA GLY A 350 -6.82 2.47 -12.21
C GLY A 350 -5.32 2.58 -11.98
N PHE A 351 -4.74 3.79 -12.06
CA PHE A 351 -3.35 4.05 -11.71
C PHE A 351 -3.11 3.97 -10.20
N PHE A 352 -4.17 4.05 -9.39
CA PHE A 352 -4.06 4.02 -7.94
C PHE A 352 -4.70 2.76 -7.37
N HIS A 353 -3.97 2.11 -6.48
CA HIS A 353 -4.44 0.96 -5.73
C HIS A 353 -4.03 1.10 -4.28
N GLN A 354 -4.94 0.81 -3.37
CA GLN A 354 -4.65 0.93 -1.94
C GLN A 354 -5.29 -0.18 -1.13
N ILE A 355 -4.52 -0.73 -0.19
CA ILE A 355 -5.00 -1.64 0.85
C ILE A 355 -4.70 -0.99 2.19
N THR A 356 -5.73 -0.44 2.83
CA THR A 356 -5.63 0.29 4.10
C THR A 356 -6.98 0.36 4.80
N GLY A 357 -6.98 0.70 6.09
CA GLY A 357 -8.18 1.01 6.85
C GLY A 357 -8.86 2.32 6.44
N THR A 358 -10.17 2.40 6.67
CA THR A 358 -10.98 3.61 6.44
C THR A 358 -10.53 4.78 7.34
N THR A 359 -9.93 4.50 8.49
CA THR A 359 -9.35 5.53 9.37
C THR A 359 -8.17 6.24 8.70
N GLU A 360 -7.24 5.48 8.10
CA GLU A 360 -6.15 6.06 7.33
C GLU A 360 -6.66 6.82 6.09
N GLN A 361 -7.70 6.32 5.41
CA GLN A 361 -8.34 7.05 4.31
C GLN A 361 -8.92 8.40 4.77
N SER A 362 -9.59 8.42 5.93
CA SER A 362 -10.10 9.67 6.53
C SER A 362 -8.98 10.67 6.79
N ARG A 363 -7.83 10.21 7.33
CA ARG A 363 -6.65 11.05 7.55
C ARG A 363 -6.08 11.63 6.25
N MET A 364 -6.04 10.83 5.17
CA MET A 364 -5.63 11.31 3.84
C MET A 364 -6.60 12.38 3.33
N HIS A 365 -7.90 12.13 3.47
CA HIS A 365 -8.94 13.09 3.09
C HIS A 365 -8.81 14.41 3.88
N THR A 366 -8.60 14.34 5.20
CA THR A 366 -8.35 15.54 6.03
C THR A 366 -7.19 16.36 5.49
N LEU A 367 -6.05 15.73 5.18
CA LEU A 367 -4.89 16.47 4.65
C LEU A 367 -5.18 17.08 3.28
N ASN A 368 -5.86 16.36 2.40
CA ASN A 368 -6.25 16.88 1.09
C ASN A 368 -7.20 18.09 1.21
N THR A 369 -8.18 18.04 2.10
CA THR A 369 -9.10 19.16 2.35
C THR A 369 -8.39 20.40 2.90
N LEU A 370 -7.38 20.22 3.77
CA LEU A 370 -6.58 21.35 4.26
C LEU A 370 -5.84 22.06 3.11
N ILE A 371 -5.34 21.29 2.15
CA ILE A 371 -4.63 21.81 0.97
C ILE A 371 -5.56 22.58 0.04
N GLU A 372 -6.81 22.12 -0.14
CA GLU A 372 -7.81 22.77 -1.00
C GLU A 372 -8.34 24.09 -0.45
N GLN A 373 -8.14 24.36 0.85
CA GLN A 373 -8.60 25.57 1.53
C GLN A 373 -7.58 26.71 1.52
N GLU A 374 -6.35 26.46 1.05
CA GLU A 374 -5.31 27.46 0.79
C GLU A 374 -5.33 27.92 -0.67
#